data_AF-A0A0L6UGX0-F1
#
_entry.id   AF-A0A0L6UGX0-F1
#
_cell.length_a   1.000
_cell.length_b   1.000
_cell.length_c   1.000
_cell.angle_alpha   90.00
_cell.angle_beta   90.00
_cell.angle_gamma   90.00
#
_symmetry.space_group_name_H-M   'P 1'
#
loop_
_entity.id
_entity.type
_entity.pdbx_description
1 polymer ?
#
loop_
_entity_poly.entity_id
_entity_poly.type
_entity_poly.pdbx_seq_one_letter_code
_entity_poly.pdbx_strand_id
1 'polypeptide(L)' 'LLLYKEKIVVPNNPSLKLSILESRHDSPLAGHFGQEKTYSLISRDFSWPGMTRDVKDYVNS' A
#
# COMPACT_ATOMS: atom_id res chain seq x y z
N LEU A 1 4.58 15.68 -8.55
CA LEU A 1 3.85 14.90 -7.53
C LEU A 1 2.39 15.34 -7.56
N LEU A 2 1.45 14.41 -7.72
CA LEU A 2 0.02 14.72 -7.64
C LEU A 2 -0.46 14.36 -6.22
N LEU A 3 -1.03 15.34 -5.54
CA LEU A 3 -1.57 15.17 -4.19
C LEU A 3 -3.10 15.17 -4.24
N TYR A 4 -3.72 14.19 -3.60
CA TYR A 4 -5.18 14.13 -3.40
C TYR A 4 -5.46 13.85 -1.93
N LYS A 5 -6.18 14.75 -1.26
CA LYS A 5 -6.44 14.67 0.19
C LYS A 5 -5.16 14.41 0.99
N GLU A 6 -4.11 15.16 0.67
CA GLU A 6 -2.78 15.07 1.31
C GLU A 6 -2.02 13.76 1.08
N LYS A 7 -2.50 12.91 0.16
CA LYS A 7 -1.86 11.64 -0.22
C LYS A 7 -1.22 11.73 -1.58
N ILE A 8 -0.10 11.05 -1.76
CA ILE A 8 0.57 10.85 -3.04
C ILE A 8 -0.28 9.91 -3.88
N VAL A 9 -0.76 10.40 -5.03
CA VAL A 9 -1.47 9.56 -5.98
C VAL A 9 -0.47 8.73 -6.75
N VAL A 10 -0.58 7.41 -6.62
CA VAL A 10 0.31 6.46 -7.28
C VAL A 10 -0.24 6.20 -8.69
N PRO A 11 0.56 6.41 -9.75
CA PRO A 11 0.13 6.09 -11.12
C PRO A 11 -0.13 4.59 -11.28
N ASN A 12 -0.73 4.18 -12.40
CA ASN A 12 -0.93 2.76 -12.69
C ASN A 12 0.38 2.08 -13.10
N ASN A 13 1.30 1.94 -12.15
CA ASN A 13 2.60 1.30 -12.29
C ASN A 13 2.67 0.14 -11.28
N PRO A 14 2.60 -1.13 -11.75
CA PRO A 14 2.59 -2.30 -10.87
C PRO A 14 3.83 -2.41 -9.99
N SER A 15 5.02 -2.15 -10.53
CA SER A 15 6.28 -2.23 -9.77
C SER A 15 6.33 -1.22 -8.63
N LEU A 16 5.87 0.01 -8.86
CA LEU A 16 5.82 1.03 -7.82
C LEU A 16 4.82 0.66 -6.71
N LYS A 17 3.64 0.14 -7.08
CA LYS A 17 2.65 -0.34 -6.11
C LYS A 17 3.21 -1.49 -5.27
N LEU A 18 3.90 -2.44 -5.91
CA LEU A 18 4.56 -3.56 -5.23
C LEU A 18 5.60 -3.09 -4.22
N SER A 19 6.52 -2.19 -4.62
CA SER A 19 7.52 -1.65 -3.70
C SER A 19 6.91 -0.91 -2.50
N ILE A 20 5.77 -0.24 -2.68
CA ILE A 20 5.03 0.38 -1.57
C ILE A 20 4.47 -0.69 -0.63
N LEU A 21 3.87 -1.76 -1.16
CA LEU A 21 3.34 -2.89 -0.38
C LEU A 21 4.44 -3.55 0.46
N GLU A 22 5.56 -3.93 -0.17
CA GLU A 22 6.73 -4.54 0.46
C GLU A 22 7.29 -3.64 1.58
N SER A 23 7.43 -2.33 1.33
CA SER A 23 8.00 -1.40 2.31
C SER A 23 7.19 -1.28 3.62
N ARG A 24 5.91 -1.64 3.59
CA ARG A 24 5.01 -1.53 4.75
C ARG A 24 4.73 -2.87 5.40
N HIS A 25 4.61 -3.94 4.62
CA HIS A 25 4.29 -5.27 5.12
C HIS A 25 5.52 -6.08 5.54
N ASP A 26 6.60 -6.03 4.76
CA ASP A 26 7.78 -6.89 4.96
C ASP A 26 8.85 -6.25 5.85
N SER A 27 8.56 -5.09 6.42
CA SER A 27 9.44 -4.47 7.40
C SER A 27 9.62 -5.43 8.60
N PRO A 28 10.86 -5.78 9.01
CA PRO A 28 11.10 -6.64 10.17
C PRO A 28 10.50 -6.11 11.48
N LEU A 29 10.19 -4.80 11.51
CA LEU A 29 9.57 -4.10 12.64
C LEU A 29 8.03 -4.05 12.52
N ALA A 30 7.48 -4.30 11.34
CA ALA A 30 6.07 -4.52 11.15
C ALA A 30 5.77 -5.96 11.58
N GLY A 31 5.30 -6.14 12.82
CA GLY A 31 4.78 -7.47 13.22
C GLY A 31 3.75 -7.93 12.18
N HIS A 32 3.84 -9.15 11.65
CA HIS A 32 3.06 -9.62 10.49
C HIS A 32 1.60 -9.16 10.50
N PHE A 33 1.34 -8.01 9.88
CA PHE A 33 0.07 -7.31 10.01
C PHE A 33 -0.86 -7.79 8.91
N GLY A 34 -2.06 -8.23 9.28
CA GLY A 34 -3.09 -8.60 8.32
C GLY A 34 -3.53 -7.43 7.42
N GLN A 35 -4.36 -7.75 6.43
CA GLN A 35 -4.81 -6.85 5.35
C GLN A 35 -5.22 -5.44 5.83
N GLU A 36 -6.02 -5.34 6.90
CA GLU A 36 -6.54 -4.06 7.39
C GLU A 36 -5.44 -3.10 7.85
N LYS A 37 -4.43 -3.62 8.55
CA LYS A 37 -3.37 -2.79 9.10
C LYS A 37 -2.35 -2.41 8.03
N THR A 38 -2.07 -3.30 7.08
CA THR A 38 -1.30 -2.98 5.87
C THR A 38 -1.97 -1.86 5.07
N TYR A 39 -3.29 -1.97 4.84
CA TYR A 39 -4.06 -0.92 4.19
C TYR A 39 -4.03 0.40 4.97
N SER A 40 -4.22 0.35 6.30
CA SER A 40 -4.19 1.55 7.15
C SER A 40 -2.84 2.28 7.09
N LEU A 41 -1.73 1.55 7.03
CA LEU A 41 -0.40 2.15 6.93
C LEU A 41 -0.15 2.78 5.56
N ILE A 42 -0.48 2.08 4.49
CA ILE A 42 -0.29 2.57 3.11
C ILE A 42 -1.17 3.79 2.84
N SER A 43 -2.43 3.73 3.27
CA SER A 43 -3.43 4.77 2.97
C SER A 43 -3.20 6.11 3.67
N ARG A 44 -2.22 6.21 4.58
CA ARG A 44 -1.80 7.48 5.19
C ARG A 44 -1.09 8.38 4.18
N ASP A 45 -0.24 7.78 3.36
CA ASP A 45 0.68 8.52 2.47
C ASP A 45 0.32 8.34 1.00
N PHE A 46 -0.35 7.24 0.64
CA PHE A 46 -0.58 6.85 -0.76
C PHE A 46 -2.06 6.63 -1.06
N SER A 47 -2.42 6.82 -2.33
CA SER A 47 -3.74 6.51 -2.85
C SER A 47 -3.65 6.07 -4.31
N TRP A 48 -4.36 5.00 -4.67
CA TRP A 48 -4.60 4.62 -6.06
C TRP A 48 -5.92 3.86 -6.23
N PRO A 49 -6.50 3.86 -7.45
CA PRO A 49 -7.66 3.04 -7.76
C PRO A 49 -7.35 1.55 -7.58
N GLY A 50 -8.19 0.83 -6.84
CA GLY A 50 -8.03 -0.60 -6.59
C GLY A 50 -7.13 -0.97 -5.42
N MET A 51 -6.62 0.00 -4.65
CA MET A 51 -5.69 -0.24 -3.52
C MET A 51 -6.16 -1.30 -2.53
N THR A 52 -7.45 -1.35 -2.18
CA THR A 52 -7.99 -2.38 -1.29
C THR A 52 -7.81 -3.80 -1.86
N ARG A 53 -8.04 -3.97 -3.17
CA ARG A 53 -7.84 -5.26 -3.84
C ARG A 53 -6.36 -5.61 -3.89
N ASP A 54 -5.51 -4.67 -4.30
CA ASP A 54 -4.06 -4.91 -4.44
C ASP A 54 -3.43 -5.27 -3.08
N VAL A 55 -3.85 -4.63 -1.97
CA VAL A 55 -3.42 -5.00 -0.61
C VAL A 55 -3.92 -6.38 -0.21
N LYS A 56 -5.18 -6.70 -0.51
CA LYS A 56 -5.75 -8.02 -0.20
C LYS A 56 -5.00 -9.13 -0.94
N ASP A 57 -4.77 -8.95 -2.23
CA ASP A 57 -4.11 -9.95 -3.07
C ASP A 57 -2.68 -10.19 -2.58
N TYR A 58 -1.94 -9.13 -2.24
CA TYR A 58 -0.57 -9.20 -1.75
C TYR A 58 -0.43 -9.89 -0.37
N VAL A 59 -1.34 -9.62 0.57
CA VAL A 59 -1.26 -10.23 1.92
C VAL A 59 -1.71 -11.69 1.94
N ASN A 60 -2.51 -12.13 0.96
CA ASN A 60 -2.97 -13.52 0.87
C ASN A 60 -2.08 -14.41 -0.02
N SER A 61 -1.06 -13.83 -0.67
CA SER A 61 -0.07 -14.57 -1.46
C SER A 61 1.06 -15.19 -0.65
#